data_AF-A0A645JLD7-F1
#
_entry.id   AF-A0A645JLD7-F1
#
_cell.length_a   1.000
_cell.length_b   1.000
_cell.length_c   1.000
_cell.angle_alpha   90.00
_cell.angle_beta   90.00
_cell.angle_gamma   90.00
#
_symmetry.space_group_name_H-M   'P 1'
#
loop_
_entity.id
_entity.type
_entity.pdbx_description
1 polymer ?
#
loop_
_entity_poly.entity_id
_entity_poly.type
_entity_poly.pdbx_seq_one_letter_code
_entity_poly.pdbx_strand_id
1 'polypeptide(L)'
;MFVALTHELRARGAKPSKTEIVKLDAELLGIETSADDHLASVKFAGVLKIDGEDETVNEVWNLVKPVDGKSGWLLAGIQQLN
;
A
#
# COMPACT_ATOMS: atom_id res chain seq x y z
N MET A 1 13.22 4.60 -0.81
CA MET A 1 12.13 3.61 -0.74
C MET A 1 11.91 2.89 -2.07
N PHE A 2 11.62 3.57 -3.19
CA PHE A 2 11.42 2.94 -4.51
C PHE A 2 12.59 2.06 -5.02
N VAL A 3 13.83 2.48 -4.74
CA VAL A 3 15.05 1.74 -5.13
C VAL A 3 15.19 0.41 -4.37
N ALA A 4 14.82 0.37 -3.08
CA ALA A 4 14.89 -0.85 -2.28
C ALA A 4 13.85 -1.87 -2.76
N LEU A 5 12.61 -1.42 -2.98
CA LEU A 5 11.53 -2.26 -3.49
C LEU A 5 11.85 -2.82 -4.89
N THR A 6 12.42 -2.00 -5.78
CA THR A 6 12.86 -2.48 -7.10
C THR A 6 14.04 -3.43 -7.04
N HIS A 7 14.93 -3.31 -6.04
CA HIS A 7 16.02 -4.25 -5.83
C HIS A 7 15.51 -5.61 -5.33
N GLU A 8 14.57 -5.63 -4.38
CA GLU A 8 13.92 -6.86 -3.91
C GLU A 8 13.15 -7.56 -5.03
N LEU A 9 12.41 -6.79 -5.85
CA LEU A 9 11.72 -7.31 -7.03
C LEU A 9 12.68 -7.94 -8.05
N ARG A 10 13.86 -7.34 -8.27
CA ARG A 10 14.89 -7.90 -9.17
C ARG A 10 15.61 -9.10 -8.55
N ALA A 11 15.90 -9.07 -7.25
CA ALA A 11 16.58 -10.15 -6.53
C ALA A 11 15.71 -11.42 -6.45
N ARG A 12 14.38 -11.27 -6.41
CA ARG A 12 13.44 -12.40 -6.49
C ARG A 12 13.45 -13.11 -7.86
N GLY A 13 13.87 -12.44 -8.93
CA GLY A 13 13.88 -12.99 -10.29
C GLY A 13 12.49 -13.42 -10.78
N ALA A 14 12.43 -14.42 -11.66
CA ALA A 14 11.18 -14.95 -12.24
C ALA A 14 10.51 -16.04 -11.40
N LYS A 15 10.83 -16.16 -10.10
CA LYS A 15 10.16 -17.14 -9.24
C LYS A 15 8.67 -16.74 -9.10
N PRO A 16 7.73 -17.64 -9.41
CA PRO A 16 6.32 -17.35 -9.20
C PRO A 16 6.10 -17.13 -7.70
N SER A 17 5.62 -15.94 -7.34
CA SER A 17 5.11 -15.63 -6.01
C SER A 17 3.61 -15.45 -6.17
N LYS A 18 2.85 -16.29 -5.47
CA LYS A 18 1.39 -16.24 -5.49
C LYS A 18 0.93 -15.64 -4.17
N THR A 19 0.42 -14.41 -4.24
CA THR A 19 -0.26 -13.77 -3.12
C THR A 19 -1.76 -13.85 -3.35
N GLU A 20 -2.48 -14.42 -2.40
CA GLU A 20 -3.94 -14.50 -2.38
C GLU A 20 -4.46 -13.62 -1.25
N ILE A 21 -5.49 -12.82 -1.52
CA ILE A 21 -6.16 -12.03 -0.49
C ILE A 21 -7.25 -12.91 0.11
N VAL A 22 -7.05 -13.39 1.34
CA VAL A 22 -8.04 -14.23 2.03
C VAL A 22 -9.13 -13.35 2.63
N LYS A 23 -8.71 -12.31 3.36
CA LYS A 23 -9.57 -11.27 3.91
C LYS A 23 -8.82 -9.95 3.91
N LEU A 24 -9.50 -8.88 3.54
CA LEU A 24 -8.95 -7.53 3.62
C LEU A 24 -10.06 -6.54 3.96
N ASP A 25 -9.93 -5.90 5.11
CA ASP A 25 -10.77 -4.79 5.54
C ASP A 25 -10.03 -3.48 5.23
N ALA A 26 -10.77 -2.47 4.76
CA ALA A 26 -10.24 -1.15 4.43
C ALA A 26 -11.03 -0.07 5.18
N GLU A 27 -10.33 0.78 5.91
CA GLU A 27 -10.90 1.87 6.71
C GLU A 27 -10.24 3.20 6.33
N LEU A 28 -11.02 4.16 5.87
CA LEU A 28 -10.52 5.52 5.64
C LEU A 28 -10.34 6.21 7.00
N LEU A 29 -9.09 6.44 7.37
CA LEU A 29 -8.74 7.13 8.62
C LEU A 29 -8.95 8.64 8.52
N GLY A 30 -8.75 9.20 7.33
CA GLY A 30 -8.97 10.62 7.09
C GLY A 30 -8.48 11.10 5.74
N ILE A 31 -8.92 12.30 5.38
CA ILE A 31 -8.42 13.07 4.24
C ILE A 31 -8.07 14.46 4.74
N GLU A 32 -6.85 14.90 4.44
CA GLU A 32 -6.36 16.24 4.67
C GLU A 32 -6.13 16.92 3.32
N THR A 33 -6.33 18.24 3.27
CA THR A 33 -6.06 19.02 2.06
C THR A 33 -5.09 20.14 2.41
N SER A 34 -3.97 20.15 1.69
CA SER A 34 -2.98 21.22 1.70
C SER A 34 -3.23 22.18 0.53
N ALA A 35 -2.35 23.16 0.32
CA ALA A 35 -2.46 24.08 -0.82
C ALA A 35 -2.35 23.35 -2.17
N ASP A 36 -1.47 22.34 -2.25
CA ASP A 36 -1.10 21.70 -3.52
C ASP A 36 -1.67 20.28 -3.66
N ASP A 37 -1.87 19.57 -2.54
CA ASP A 37 -2.24 18.15 -2.53
C ASP A 37 -3.36 17.82 -1.55
N HIS A 38 -4.16 16.82 -1.91
CA HIS A 38 -4.95 16.02 -0.99
C HIS A 38 -4.12 14.84 -0.49
N LEU A 39 -4.17 14.57 0.81
CA LEU A 39 -3.57 13.40 1.46
C LEU A 39 -4.69 12.53 2.04
N ALA A 40 -4.75 11.26 1.67
CA ALA A 40 -5.68 10.29 2.26
C ALA A 40 -4.91 9.19 2.99
N SER A 41 -5.38 8.83 4.17
CA SER A 41 -4.86 7.70 4.94
C SER A 41 -5.89 6.59 4.99
N VAL A 42 -5.54 5.39 4.51
CA VAL A 42 -6.41 4.21 4.54
C VAL A 42 -5.71 3.10 5.31
N LYS A 43 -6.35 2.58 6.36
CA LYS A 43 -5.89 1.39 7.07
C LYS A 43 -6.39 0.15 6.36
N PHE A 44 -5.47 -0.76 6.06
CA PHE A 44 -5.74 -2.10 5.56
C PHE A 44 -5.40 -3.12 6.64
N ALA A 45 -6.35 -3.96 7.00
CA ALA A 45 -6.15 -5.02 7.98
C ALA A 45 -6.76 -6.33 7.49
N GLY A 46 -6.06 -7.44 7.62
CA GLY A 46 -6.54 -8.70 7.07
C GLY A 46 -5.53 -9.84 7.08
N VAL A 47 -5.82 -10.85 6.28
CA VAL A 47 -4.99 -12.04 6.09
C VAL A 47 -4.74 -12.23 4.61
N LEU A 48 -3.46 -12.31 4.26
CA LEU A 48 -2.98 -12.70 2.95
C LEU A 48 -2.47 -14.13 3.03
N LYS A 49 -2.40 -14.80 1.88
CA LYS A 49 -1.71 -16.08 1.76
C LYS A 49 -0.61 -15.93 0.73
N ILE A 50 0.63 -16.08 1.15
CA ILE A 50 1.81 -15.96 0.30
C ILE A 50 2.42 -17.35 0.13
N ASP A 51 2.40 -17.86 -1.10
CA ASP A 51 2.96 -19.18 -1.45
C ASP A 51 2.43 -20.34 -0.57
N GLY A 52 1.18 -20.20 -0.10
CA GLY A 52 0.48 -21.21 0.72
C GLY A 52 0.48 -20.91 2.22
N GLU A 53 1.29 -19.96 2.69
CA GLU A 53 1.41 -19.58 4.10
C GLU A 53 0.58 -18.34 4.41
N ASP A 54 -0.15 -18.35 5.53
CA ASP A 54 -0.98 -17.22 5.96
C ASP A 54 -0.12 -16.13 6.62
N GLU A 55 -0.30 -14.88 6.18
CA GLU A 55 0.38 -13.69 6.69
C GLU A 55 -0.65 -12.63 7.08
N THR A 56 -0.50 -12.02 8.25
CA THR A 56 -1.39 -10.94 8.69
C THR A 56 -0.90 -9.61 8.13
N VAL A 57 -1.81 -8.85 7.52
CA VAL A 57 -1.56 -7.48 7.10
C VAL A 57 -2.25 -6.53 8.07
N ASN A 58 -1.53 -5.50 8.51
CA ASN A 58 -2.05 -4.39 9.31
C ASN A 58 -1.22 -3.16 8.96
N GLU A 59 -1.68 -2.38 8.00
CA GLU A 59 -0.90 -1.31 7.38
C GLU A 59 -1.74 -0.05 7.18
N VAL A 60 -1.10 1.12 7.21
CA VAL A 60 -1.69 2.39 6.78
C VAL A 60 -1.04 2.82 5.48
N TRP A 61 -1.85 2.97 4.45
CA TRP A 61 -1.43 3.44 3.14
C TRP A 61 -1.77 4.91 3.02
N ASN A 62 -0.75 5.72 2.72
CA ASN A 62 -0.86 7.15 2.52
C ASN A 62 -0.89 7.44 1.03
N LEU A 63 -1.96 8.07 0.55
CA LEU A 63 -2.16 8.40 -0.84
C LEU A 63 -2.15 9.92 -1.03
N VAL A 64 -1.56 10.39 -2.12
CA VAL A 64 -1.55 11.81 -2.50
C VAL A 64 -2.21 12.03 -3.85
N LYS A 65 -2.93 13.14 -4.00
CA LYS A 65 -3.54 13.57 -5.26
C LYS A 65 -3.41 15.09 -5.38
N PRO A 66 -2.83 15.61 -6.49
CA PRO A 66 -2.80 17.04 -6.74
C PRO A 66 -4.21 17.66 -6.77
N VAL A 67 -4.35 18.82 -6.14
CA VAL A 67 -5.61 19.59 -6.13
C VAL A 67 -5.97 20.05 -7.54
N ASP A 68 -4.97 20.33 -8.39
CA ASP A 68 -5.16 20.71 -9.80
C ASP A 68 -5.70 19.57 -10.68
N GLY A 69 -5.80 18.35 -10.14
CA GLY A 69 -6.40 17.20 -10.80
C GLY A 69 -5.59 16.63 -11.96
N LYS A 70 -4.32 17.02 -12.13
CA LYS A 70 -3.46 16.50 -13.21
C LYS A 70 -3.20 14.99 -13.12
N SER A 71 -3.27 14.42 -11.92
CA SER A 71 -3.19 12.97 -11.70
C SER A 71 -4.22 12.47 -10.70
N GLY A 72 -4.44 11.15 -10.70
CA GLY A 72 -5.22 10.48 -9.66
C GLY A 72 -4.43 10.31 -8.35
N TRP A 73 -4.99 9.53 -7.43
CA TRP A 73 -4.32 9.13 -6.20
C TRP A 73 -3.08 8.26 -6.49
N LEU A 74 -1.96 8.64 -5.88
CA LEU A 74 -0.70 7.93 -5.96
C LEU A 74 -0.28 7.48 -4.56
N LEU A 75 0.30 6.29 -4.45
CA LEU A 75 0.82 5.78 -3.18
C LEU A 75 2.08 6.56 -2.79
N ALA A 76 1.99 7.35 -1.72
CA ALA A 76 3.12 8.10 -1.17
C ALA A 76 3.92 7.28 -0.16
N GLY A 77 3.28 6.37 0.57
CA GLY A 77 3.95 5.50 1.52
C GLY A 77 3.04 4.47 2.15
N ILE A 78 3.67 3.42 2.70
CA ILE A 78 3.02 2.36 3.48
C ILE A 78 3.70 2.34 4.85
N GLN A 79 2.89 2.32 5.91
CA GLN A 79 3.34 2.14 7.28
C GLN A 79 2.79 0.82 7.82
N GLN A 80 3.66 -0.09 8.24
CA GLN A 80 3.24 -1.30 8.95
C GLN A 80 2.89 -0.96 10.41
N LEU A 81 1.81 -1.55 10.90
CA LEU A 81 1.34 -1.44 12.27
C LEU A 81 1.66 -2.76 12.99
N ASN A 82 2.42 -2.66 14.09
CA ASN A 82 2.80 -3.79 14.94
C ASN A 82 1.60 -4.36 15.73
#